data_AF-A0A2P4YMC5-F1
#
_entry.id   AF-A0A2P4YMC5-F1
#
_cell.length_a   1.000
_cell.length_b   1.000
_cell.length_c   1.000
_cell.angle_alpha   90.00
_cell.angle_beta   90.00
_cell.angle_gamma   90.00
#
_symmetry.space_group_name_H-M   'P 1'
#
loop_
_entity.id
_entity.type
_entity.pdbx_description
1 polymer ?
#
loop_
_entity_poly.entity_id
_entity_poly.type
_entity_poly.pdbx_seq_one_letter_code
_entity_poly.pdbx_strand_id
1 'polypeptide(L)'
;MDRGEFPHLTASQFESVRKMVGIFGGDALRSLAATTPAKQVECIEAFDTYERGLIAHVQGLQAPVAEMKPAQPKPLRLKVNPYEGTEGENLHFWVREVELAMDAALISTERLRVAFALSNLGGRAKAWANTREATTPGCFTTWAQLCQQHRTAFLPANYEYRQRSRFLACKQGKRELHEYI
;
A
#
# COMPACT_ATOMS: atom_id res chain seq x y z
N MET A 1 15.65 -1.37 41.65
CA MET A 1 16.19 -2.59 42.26
C MET A 1 17.67 -2.34 42.47
N ASP A 2 18.10 -2.28 43.73
CA ASP A 2 19.49 -2.00 44.09
C ASP A 2 20.31 -3.30 44.02
N ARG A 3 21.57 -3.22 43.55
CA ARG A 3 22.47 -4.37 43.44
C ARG A 3 22.97 -4.84 44.81
N GLY A 4 22.77 -4.02 45.86
CA GLY A 4 23.19 -4.30 47.23
C GLY A 4 22.56 -5.56 47.86
N GLU A 5 21.40 -6.00 47.41
CA GLU A 5 20.73 -7.22 47.93
C GLU A 5 21.36 -8.52 47.41
N PHE A 6 22.13 -8.45 46.32
CA PHE A 6 22.72 -9.60 45.63
C PHE A 6 24.21 -9.39 45.30
N PRO A 7 25.08 -9.11 46.29
CA PRO A 7 26.46 -8.71 46.05
C PRO A 7 27.33 -9.85 45.48
N HIS A 8 26.90 -11.10 45.64
CA HIS A 8 27.59 -12.30 45.19
C HIS A 8 27.19 -12.74 43.78
N LEU A 9 26.17 -12.12 43.17
CA LEU A 9 25.73 -12.47 41.82
C LEU A 9 26.61 -11.80 40.76
N THR A 10 26.86 -12.56 39.69
CA THR A 10 27.47 -12.00 38.47
C THR A 10 26.51 -11.04 37.77
N ALA A 11 27.03 -10.24 36.85
CA ALA A 11 26.19 -9.32 36.08
C ALA A 11 25.08 -10.04 35.28
N SER A 12 25.38 -11.23 34.73
CA SER A 12 24.40 -12.03 33.99
C SER A 12 23.32 -12.60 34.91
N GLN A 13 23.70 -13.15 36.06
CA GLN A 13 22.76 -13.66 37.06
C GLN A 13 21.83 -12.55 37.58
N PHE A 14 22.38 -11.35 37.81
CA PHE A 14 21.59 -10.21 38.25
C PHE A 14 20.61 -9.74 37.16
N GLU A 15 20.96 -9.85 35.89
CA GLU A 15 20.03 -9.58 34.79
C GLU A 15 18.89 -10.59 34.75
N SER A 16 19.17 -11.87 35.01
CA SER A 16 18.13 -12.90 35.16
C SER A 16 17.19 -12.61 36.34
N VAL A 17 17.70 -12.05 37.45
CA VAL A 17 16.85 -11.56 38.55
C VAL A 17 15.92 -10.44 38.07
N ARG A 18 16.41 -9.46 37.30
CA ARG A 18 15.55 -8.40 36.75
C ARG A 18 14.43 -8.96 35.87
N LYS A 19 14.73 -9.94 35.03
CA LYS A 19 13.72 -10.62 34.20
C LYS A 19 12.68 -11.34 35.05
N MET A 20 13.12 -12.11 36.06
CA MET A 20 12.21 -12.80 36.97
C MET A 20 11.27 -11.82 37.68
N VAL A 21 11.77 -10.67 38.12
CA VAL A 21 10.95 -9.63 38.75
C VAL A 21 9.96 -9.02 37.76
N GLY A 22 10.35 -8.84 36.50
CA GLY A 22 9.46 -8.39 35.44
C GLY A 22 8.30 -9.37 35.17
N ILE A 23 8.53 -10.67 35.36
CA ILE A 23 7.53 -11.73 35.09
C ILE A 23 6.66 -12.03 36.33
N PHE A 24 7.30 -12.22 37.49
CA PHE A 24 6.65 -12.70 38.72
C PHE A 24 6.35 -11.58 39.72
N GLY A 25 6.83 -10.36 39.48
CA GLY A 25 6.62 -9.21 40.36
C GLY A 25 7.60 -9.12 41.54
N GLY A 26 7.46 -8.05 42.34
CA GLY A 26 8.37 -7.73 43.45
C GLY A 26 8.30 -8.69 44.64
N ASP A 27 7.24 -9.48 44.78
CA ASP A 27 7.11 -10.47 45.87
C ASP A 27 8.02 -11.67 45.65
N ALA A 28 8.25 -12.05 44.39
CA ALA A 28 9.24 -13.05 44.02
C ALA A 28 10.66 -12.57 44.34
N LEU A 29 10.96 -11.27 44.15
CA LEU A 29 12.24 -10.68 44.58
C LEU A 29 12.44 -10.84 46.10
N ARG A 30 11.45 -10.43 46.89
CA ARG A 30 11.54 -10.49 48.36
C ARG A 30 11.72 -11.93 48.85
N SER A 31 11.03 -12.86 48.22
CA SER A 31 11.16 -14.29 48.52
C SER A 31 12.55 -14.83 48.15
N LEU A 32 13.10 -14.44 47.01
CA LEU A 32 14.44 -14.82 46.56
C LEU A 32 15.52 -14.21 47.48
N ALA A 33 15.41 -12.92 47.81
CA ALA A 33 16.33 -12.21 48.68
C ALA A 33 16.37 -12.80 50.10
N ALA A 34 15.27 -13.38 50.58
CA ALA A 34 15.19 -14.04 51.88
C ALA A 34 15.86 -15.44 51.93
N THR A 35 16.29 -15.99 50.79
CA THR A 35 16.98 -17.29 50.73
C THR A 35 18.50 -17.16 50.88
N THR A 36 19.17 -18.30 51.09
CA THR A 36 20.64 -18.33 51.18
C THR A 36 21.28 -18.06 49.83
N PRO A 37 22.51 -17.49 49.77
CA PRO A 37 23.20 -17.20 48.50
C PRO A 37 23.29 -18.41 47.55
N ALA A 38 23.52 -19.61 48.09
CA ALA A 38 23.56 -20.83 47.29
C ALA A 38 22.20 -21.14 46.63
N LYS A 39 21.09 -20.97 47.38
CA LYS A 39 19.74 -21.17 46.85
C LYS A 39 19.35 -20.10 45.83
N GLN A 40 19.82 -18.86 46.01
CA GLN A 40 19.57 -17.78 45.05
C GLN A 40 20.18 -18.12 43.69
N VAL A 41 21.43 -18.56 43.67
CA VAL A 41 22.13 -19.00 42.44
C VAL A 41 21.41 -20.18 41.80
N GLU A 42 21.04 -21.19 42.58
CA GLU A 42 20.31 -22.37 42.10
C GLU A 42 18.96 -21.99 41.45
N CYS A 43 18.18 -21.11 42.09
CA CYS A 43 16.92 -20.63 41.54
C CYS A 43 17.11 -19.84 40.23
N ILE A 44 18.16 -19.01 40.15
CA ILE A 44 18.49 -18.25 38.94
C ILE A 44 18.88 -19.18 37.79
N GLU A 45 19.73 -20.18 38.05
CA GLU A 45 20.16 -21.15 37.03
C GLU A 45 19.01 -22.04 36.55
N ALA A 46 18.09 -22.41 37.45
CA ALA A 46 16.87 -23.12 37.10
C ALA A 46 15.97 -22.28 36.18
N PHE A 47 15.81 -20.99 36.49
CA PHE A 47 15.08 -20.05 35.64
C PHE A 47 15.74 -19.87 34.27
N ASP A 48 17.07 -19.70 34.22
CA ASP A 48 17.81 -19.54 32.95
C ASP A 48 17.71 -20.80 32.07
N THR A 49 17.73 -21.98 32.69
CA THR A 49 17.54 -23.26 31.99
C THR A 49 16.12 -23.35 31.41
N TYR A 50 15.12 -22.98 32.21
CA TYR A 50 13.73 -22.95 31.76
C TYR A 50 13.50 -21.94 30.62
N GLU A 51 14.02 -20.71 30.76
CA GLU A 51 13.91 -19.65 29.75
C GLU A 51 14.56 -20.10 28.44
N ARG A 52 15.76 -20.70 28.50
CA ARG A 52 16.46 -21.23 27.33
C ARG A 52 15.70 -22.38 26.66
N GLY A 53 15.11 -23.28 27.45
CA GLY A 53 14.27 -24.36 26.95
C GLY A 53 13.00 -23.84 26.27
N LEU A 54 12.37 -22.81 26.85
CA LEU A 54 11.20 -22.17 26.28
C LEU A 54 11.53 -21.44 24.98
N ILE A 55 12.63 -20.70 24.92
CA ILE A 55 13.12 -20.04 23.69
C ILE A 55 13.39 -21.09 22.61
N ALA A 56 14.10 -22.17 22.94
CA ALA A 56 14.36 -23.26 22.00
C ALA A 56 13.06 -23.93 21.51
N HIS A 57 12.08 -24.09 22.40
CA HIS A 57 10.77 -24.64 22.03
C HIS A 57 9.99 -23.70 21.12
N VAL A 58 9.94 -22.39 21.41
CA VAL A 58 9.29 -21.38 20.56
C VAL A 58 9.98 -21.27 19.20
N GLN A 59 11.32 -21.34 19.18
CA GLN A 59 12.11 -21.35 17.94
C GLN A 59 11.93 -22.67 17.16
N GLY A 60 11.75 -23.80 17.84
CA GLY A 60 11.45 -25.09 17.21
C GLY A 60 10.00 -25.20 16.70
N LEU A 61 9.06 -24.50 17.35
CA LEU A 61 7.68 -24.32 16.90
C LEU A 61 7.55 -23.28 15.78
N GLN A 62 8.52 -22.38 15.66
CA GLN A 62 8.80 -21.70 14.39
C GLN A 62 9.34 -22.76 13.41
N ALA A 63 8.41 -23.54 12.84
CA ALA A 63 8.57 -23.95 11.44
C ALA A 63 9.04 -22.72 10.66
N PRO A 64 9.90 -22.86 9.63
CA PRO A 64 10.20 -21.72 8.79
C PRO A 64 8.84 -21.17 8.39
N VAL A 65 8.51 -19.98 8.89
CA VAL A 65 7.41 -19.22 8.35
C VAL A 65 7.92 -19.00 6.96
N ALA A 66 7.51 -19.88 6.04
CA ALA A 66 7.66 -19.68 4.62
C ALA A 66 7.15 -18.27 4.49
N GLU A 67 8.07 -17.31 4.24
CA GLU A 67 7.74 -15.92 4.07
C GLU A 67 6.48 -15.96 3.23
N MET A 68 5.35 -15.58 3.85
CA MET A 68 4.07 -15.72 3.20
C MET A 68 4.13 -14.62 2.19
N LYS A 69 4.72 -14.96 1.03
CA LYS A 69 5.07 -14.08 -0.06
C LYS A 69 3.80 -13.28 -0.25
N PRO A 70 3.80 -11.94 -0.03
CA PRO A 70 2.57 -11.17 -0.06
C PRO A 70 1.88 -11.57 -1.34
N ALA A 71 0.69 -12.16 -1.22
CA ALA A 71 0.01 -12.79 -2.34
C ALA A 71 -0.06 -11.72 -3.42
N GLN A 72 0.70 -11.90 -4.50
CA GLN A 72 0.82 -10.86 -5.50
C GLN A 72 -0.61 -10.55 -5.96
N PRO A 73 -1.06 -9.28 -5.86
CA PRO A 73 -2.43 -8.95 -6.20
C PRO A 73 -2.68 -9.45 -7.62
N LYS A 74 -3.77 -10.18 -7.81
CA LYS A 74 -4.09 -10.76 -9.11
C LYS A 74 -4.59 -9.64 -10.02
N PRO A 75 -3.99 -9.44 -11.21
CA PRO A 75 -4.49 -8.46 -12.16
C PRO A 75 -5.95 -8.72 -12.54
N LEU A 76 -6.78 -7.69 -12.46
CA LEU A 76 -8.16 -7.70 -12.92
C LEU A 76 -8.25 -7.03 -14.28
N ARG A 77 -8.96 -7.66 -15.21
CA ARG A 77 -9.24 -7.08 -16.52
C ARG A 77 -10.58 -6.36 -16.49
N LEU A 78 -10.54 -5.04 -16.30
CA LEU A 78 -11.72 -4.21 -16.43
C LEU A 78 -12.02 -3.94 -17.91
N LYS A 79 -13.31 -3.94 -18.28
CA LYS A 79 -13.75 -3.52 -19.60
C LYS A 79 -13.85 -1.99 -19.61
N VAL A 80 -13.13 -1.36 -20.53
CA VAL A 80 -13.23 0.08 -20.80
C VAL A 80 -13.99 0.25 -22.11
N ASN A 81 -14.92 1.20 -22.16
CA ASN A 81 -15.57 1.54 -23.42
C ASN A 81 -14.60 2.36 -24.27
N PRO A 82 -14.45 2.04 -25.58
CA PRO A 82 -13.51 2.78 -26.40
C PRO A 82 -13.87 4.26 -26.48
N TYR A 83 -12.85 5.13 -26.46
CA TYR A 83 -13.05 6.54 -26.79
C TYR A 83 -13.05 6.67 -28.32
N GLU A 84 -14.19 7.02 -28.89
CA GLU A 84 -14.34 7.16 -30.34
C GLU A 84 -13.87 8.54 -30.82
N GLY A 85 -13.80 9.51 -29.91
CA GLY A 85 -13.48 10.89 -30.24
C GLY A 85 -14.63 11.58 -30.95
N THR A 86 -15.87 11.27 -30.57
CA THR A 86 -17.10 11.89 -31.11
C THR A 86 -17.47 13.16 -30.33
N GLU A 87 -18.30 14.02 -30.94
CA GLU A 87 -18.78 15.22 -30.24
C GLU A 87 -19.77 14.82 -29.14
N GLY A 88 -19.54 15.30 -27.90
CA GLY A 88 -20.36 14.95 -26.74
C GLY A 88 -19.76 13.85 -25.86
N GLU A 89 -18.80 13.07 -26.35
CA GLU A 89 -18.02 12.16 -25.50
C GLU A 89 -17.15 12.93 -24.51
N ASN A 90 -17.07 12.43 -23.29
CA ASN A 90 -16.29 13.04 -22.22
C ASN A 90 -14.91 12.38 -22.10
N LEU A 91 -13.90 13.01 -22.71
CA LEU A 91 -12.51 12.55 -22.63
C LEU A 91 -12.00 12.41 -21.18
N HIS A 92 -12.43 13.29 -20.26
CA HIS A 92 -11.96 13.24 -18.87
C HIS A 92 -12.49 12.00 -18.13
N PHE A 93 -13.75 11.63 -18.36
CA PHE A 93 -14.29 10.39 -17.79
C PHE A 93 -13.61 9.16 -18.38
N TRP A 94 -13.39 9.13 -19.70
CA TRP A 94 -12.66 8.03 -20.32
C TRP A 94 -11.23 7.89 -19.79
N VAL A 95 -10.48 8.99 -19.68
CA VAL A 95 -9.14 9.01 -19.07
C VAL A 95 -9.17 8.39 -17.67
N ARG A 96 -10.18 8.72 -16.86
CA ARG A 96 -10.33 8.17 -15.51
C ARG A 96 -10.65 6.67 -15.50
N GLU A 97 -11.53 6.21 -16.38
CA GLU A 97 -11.84 4.78 -16.53
C GLU A 97 -10.62 3.97 -16.95
N VAL A 98 -9.82 4.52 -17.87
CA VAL A 98 -8.56 3.91 -18.32
C VAL A 98 -7.55 3.82 -17.18
N GLU A 99 -7.38 4.87 -16.39
CA GLU A 99 -6.50 4.86 -15.20
C GLU A 99 -6.91 3.76 -14.20
N LEU A 100 -8.22 3.65 -13.91
CA LEU A 100 -8.74 2.60 -13.03
C LEU A 100 -8.48 1.20 -13.60
N ALA A 101 -8.63 1.01 -14.90
CA ALA A 101 -8.32 -0.26 -15.55
C ALA A 101 -6.83 -0.58 -15.55
N MET A 102 -5.95 0.41 -15.70
CA MET A 102 -4.50 0.25 -15.57
C MET A 102 -4.12 -0.17 -14.16
N ASP A 103 -4.67 0.49 -13.14
CA ASP A 103 -4.42 0.18 -11.73
C ASP A 103 -4.89 -1.25 -11.40
N ALA A 104 -6.11 -1.61 -11.82
CA ALA A 104 -6.66 -2.95 -11.63
C ALA A 104 -5.85 -4.04 -12.36
N ALA A 105 -5.31 -3.72 -13.54
CA ALA A 105 -4.47 -4.62 -14.33
C ALA A 105 -2.98 -4.60 -13.91
N LEU A 106 -2.61 -3.82 -12.89
CA LEU A 106 -1.24 -3.64 -12.41
C LEU A 106 -0.26 -3.17 -13.51
N ILE A 107 -0.73 -2.27 -14.39
CA ILE A 107 0.07 -1.69 -15.48
C ILE A 107 0.89 -0.50 -14.96
N SER A 108 2.18 -0.75 -14.73
CA SER A 108 3.08 0.22 -14.10
C SER A 108 3.99 0.99 -15.07
N THR A 109 4.39 0.38 -16.19
CA THR A 109 5.34 1.02 -17.11
C THR A 109 4.64 1.95 -18.09
N GLU A 110 5.22 3.12 -18.37
CA GLU A 110 4.66 4.10 -19.30
C GLU A 110 4.41 3.51 -20.69
N ARG A 111 5.30 2.63 -21.17
CA ARG A 111 5.13 1.92 -22.44
C ARG A 111 3.87 1.05 -22.45
N LEU A 112 3.62 0.29 -21.37
CA LEU A 112 2.41 -0.54 -21.27
C LEU A 112 1.15 0.32 -21.07
N ARG A 113 1.25 1.43 -20.33
CA ARG A 113 0.15 2.39 -20.17
C ARG A 113 -0.25 2.98 -21.52
N VAL A 114 0.71 3.47 -22.30
CA VAL A 114 0.45 3.99 -23.65
C VAL A 114 -0.16 2.93 -24.55
N ALA A 115 0.43 1.72 -24.60
CA ALA A 115 -0.11 0.63 -25.43
C ALA A 115 -1.55 0.26 -25.02
N PHE A 116 -1.82 0.16 -23.72
CA PHE A 116 -3.14 -0.13 -23.20
C PHE A 116 -4.14 0.97 -23.54
N ALA A 117 -3.79 2.24 -23.36
CA ALA A 117 -4.62 3.38 -23.73
C ALA A 117 -4.96 3.38 -25.23
N LEU A 118 -3.96 3.22 -26.10
CA LEU A 118 -4.16 3.16 -27.55
C LEU A 118 -5.07 1.98 -27.97
N SER A 119 -4.99 0.85 -27.26
CA SER A 119 -5.86 -0.31 -27.51
C SER A 119 -7.33 -0.04 -27.17
N ASN A 120 -7.59 0.91 -26.26
CA ASN A 120 -8.92 1.36 -25.86
C ASN A 120 -9.41 2.59 -26.63
N LEU A 121 -8.77 2.95 -27.74
CA LEU A 121 -9.30 3.94 -28.67
C LEU A 121 -10.17 3.28 -29.73
N GLY A 122 -11.24 3.97 -30.12
CA GLY A 122 -12.12 3.64 -31.23
C GLY A 122 -12.13 4.76 -32.28
N GLY A 123 -12.81 4.50 -33.39
CA GLY A 123 -13.26 5.54 -34.33
C GLY A 123 -12.22 6.59 -34.72
N ARG A 124 -12.61 7.87 -34.57
CA ARG A 124 -11.80 9.02 -34.97
C ARG A 124 -10.55 9.14 -34.10
N ALA A 125 -10.66 8.85 -32.81
CA ALA A 125 -9.53 8.90 -31.89
C ALA A 125 -8.44 7.91 -32.28
N LYS A 126 -8.82 6.66 -32.61
CA LYS A 126 -7.88 5.63 -33.06
C LYS A 126 -7.24 5.97 -34.40
N ALA A 127 -8.05 6.42 -35.37
CA ALA A 127 -7.54 6.84 -36.67
C ALA A 127 -6.51 7.96 -36.54
N TRP A 128 -6.85 9.00 -35.75
CA TRP A 128 -5.95 10.11 -35.47
C TRP A 128 -4.65 9.65 -34.79
N ALA A 129 -4.73 8.79 -33.79
CA ALA A 129 -3.55 8.29 -33.07
C ALA A 129 -2.62 7.47 -33.99
N ASN A 130 -3.19 6.62 -34.86
CA ASN A 130 -2.43 5.86 -35.85
C ASN A 130 -1.72 6.77 -36.86
N THR A 131 -2.41 7.80 -37.37
CA THR A 131 -1.79 8.79 -38.27
C THR A 131 -0.66 9.53 -37.57
N ARG A 132 -0.87 9.96 -36.32
CA ARG A 132 0.13 10.65 -35.51
C ARG A 132 1.41 9.82 -35.37
N GLU A 133 1.26 8.55 -34.98
CA GLU A 133 2.36 7.61 -34.79
C GLU A 133 3.08 7.30 -36.11
N ALA A 134 2.36 7.23 -37.24
CA ALA A 134 2.97 7.04 -38.56
C ALA A 134 3.82 8.26 -39.00
N THR A 135 3.36 9.47 -38.71
CA THR A 135 4.10 10.71 -39.04
C THR A 135 5.23 11.04 -38.07
N THR A 136 5.11 10.61 -36.82
CA THR A 136 6.10 10.87 -35.77
C THR A 136 6.16 9.65 -34.86
N PRO A 137 6.95 8.62 -35.23
CA PRO A 137 7.10 7.43 -34.41
C PRO A 137 7.59 7.78 -33.00
N GLY A 138 7.01 7.15 -31.99
CA GLY A 138 7.32 7.45 -30.58
C GLY A 138 6.73 8.77 -30.09
N CYS A 139 5.72 9.35 -30.76
CA CYS A 139 5.08 10.58 -30.31
C CYS A 139 4.29 10.41 -29.00
N PHE A 140 4.06 9.17 -28.55
CA PHE A 140 3.45 8.84 -27.26
C PHE A 140 4.46 8.13 -26.36
N THR A 141 5.24 8.88 -25.59
CA THR A 141 6.24 8.31 -24.66
C THR A 141 5.69 8.06 -23.27
N THR A 142 4.65 8.81 -22.88
CA THR A 142 4.02 8.73 -21.55
C THR A 142 2.51 8.87 -21.63
N TRP A 143 1.80 8.34 -20.62
CA TRP A 143 0.36 8.52 -20.44
C TRP A 143 -0.04 9.99 -20.42
N ALA A 144 0.72 10.82 -19.70
CA ALA A 144 0.47 12.26 -19.61
C ALA A 144 0.58 12.94 -20.98
N GLN A 145 1.58 12.59 -21.78
CA GLN A 145 1.74 13.11 -23.14
C GLN A 145 0.58 12.67 -24.04
N LEU A 146 0.15 11.41 -23.96
CA LEU A 146 -1.00 10.91 -24.73
C LEU A 146 -2.27 11.67 -24.37
N CYS A 147 -2.56 11.80 -23.07
CA CYS A 147 -3.70 12.59 -22.58
C CYS A 147 -3.67 14.02 -23.10
N GLN A 148 -2.51 14.68 -23.01
CA GLN A 148 -2.37 16.06 -23.45
C GLN A 148 -2.61 16.22 -24.94
N GLN A 149 -2.06 15.32 -25.76
CA GLN A 149 -2.27 15.40 -27.21
C GLN A 149 -3.74 15.13 -27.59
N HIS A 150 -4.41 14.18 -26.92
CA HIS A 150 -5.83 13.94 -27.15
C HIS A 150 -6.70 15.12 -26.70
N ARG A 151 -6.37 15.78 -25.59
CA ARG A 151 -7.05 17.02 -25.18
C ARG A 151 -6.93 18.10 -26.26
N THR A 152 -5.72 18.32 -26.79
CA THR A 152 -5.51 19.30 -27.86
C THR A 152 -6.22 18.95 -29.16
N ALA A 153 -6.31 17.65 -29.49
CA ALA A 153 -6.93 17.20 -30.74
C ALA A 153 -8.46 17.17 -30.70
N PHE A 154 -9.05 16.83 -29.56
CA PHE A 154 -10.49 16.53 -29.46
C PHE A 154 -11.29 17.52 -28.59
N LEU A 155 -10.65 18.36 -27.78
CA LEU A 155 -11.34 19.39 -27.00
C LEU A 155 -11.25 20.75 -27.70
N PRO A 156 -12.34 21.53 -27.74
CA PRO A 156 -12.30 22.89 -28.26
C PRO A 156 -11.44 23.79 -27.38
N ALA A 157 -10.81 24.81 -27.96
CA ALA A 157 -9.91 25.74 -27.24
C ALA A 157 -10.56 26.44 -26.03
N ASN A 158 -11.88 26.61 -26.03
CA ASN A 158 -12.65 27.19 -24.93
C ASN A 158 -13.40 26.13 -24.09
N TYR A 159 -12.95 24.87 -24.10
CA TYR A 159 -13.61 23.78 -23.39
C TYR A 159 -13.81 24.08 -21.90
N GLU A 160 -12.76 24.50 -21.19
CA GLU A 160 -12.86 24.81 -19.75
C GLU A 160 -13.86 25.93 -19.47
N TYR A 161 -13.83 27.00 -20.28
CA TYR A 161 -14.79 28.09 -20.19
C TYR A 161 -16.23 27.58 -20.40
N ARG A 162 -16.44 26.72 -21.39
CA ARG A 162 -17.76 26.11 -21.66
C ARG A 162 -18.22 25.24 -20.49
N GLN A 163 -17.35 24.42 -19.90
CA GLN A 163 -17.71 23.60 -18.74
C GLN A 163 -18.04 24.46 -17.52
N ARG A 164 -17.22 25.47 -17.21
CA ARG A 164 -17.48 26.43 -16.12
C ARG A 164 -18.79 27.18 -16.34
N SER A 165 -19.04 27.66 -17.56
CA SER A 165 -20.28 28.34 -17.90
C SER A 165 -21.50 27.43 -17.74
N ARG A 166 -21.42 26.16 -18.14
CA ARG A 166 -22.50 25.17 -17.94
C ARG A 166 -22.74 24.91 -16.46
N PHE A 167 -21.67 24.71 -15.69
CA PHE A 167 -21.76 24.49 -14.25
C PHE A 167 -22.41 25.69 -13.53
N LEU A 168 -21.98 26.92 -13.84
CA LEU A 168 -22.56 28.14 -13.26
C LEU A 168 -24.02 28.39 -13.70
N ALA A 169 -24.41 27.87 -14.87
CA ALA A 169 -25.80 27.92 -15.33
C ALA A 169 -26.69 26.89 -14.62
N CYS A 170 -26.12 25.84 -14.02
CA CYS A 170 -26.90 24.87 -13.24
C CYS A 170 -27.51 25.56 -12.02
N LYS A 171 -28.83 25.43 -11.87
CA LYS A 171 -29.57 25.87 -10.68
C LYS A 171 -30.27 24.67 -10.06
N GLN A 172 -30.38 24.66 -8.73
CA GLN A 172 -31.06 23.60 -7.99
C GLN A 172 -32.50 23.40 -8.47
N GLY A 173 -33.26 24.49 -8.58
CA GLY A 173 -34.66 24.43 -9.00
C GLY A 173 -35.50 23.69 -7.97
N LYS A 174 -36.27 22.68 -8.43
CA LYS A 174 -37.10 21.82 -7.57
C LYS A 174 -36.43 20.48 -7.19
N ARG A 175 -35.15 20.29 -7.57
CA ARG A 175 -34.42 19.05 -7.30
C ARG A 175 -34.04 18.96 -5.82
N GLU A 176 -34.07 17.75 -5.29
CA GLU A 176 -33.51 17.46 -3.97
C GLU A 176 -32.00 17.72 -3.97
N LEU A 177 -31.43 18.00 -2.80
CA LEU A 177 -30.01 18.40 -2.70
C LEU A 177 -29.08 17.33 -3.31
N HIS A 178 -29.36 16.05 -3.09
CA HIS A 178 -28.57 14.94 -3.62
C HIS A 178 -28.68 14.74 -5.13
N GLU A 179 -29.76 15.21 -5.77
CA GLU A 179 -29.92 15.17 -7.23
C GLU A 179 -29.28 16.38 -7.92
N TYR A 180 -29.08 17.46 -7.16
CA TYR A 180 -28.46 18.68 -7.66
C TYR A 180 -26.92 18.62 -7.63
N ILE A 181 -26.36 17.97 -6.61
CA ILE A 181 -24.92 17.74 -6.43
C ILE A 181 -24.45 16.64 -7.38
#